data_AF-A0A4U1J8B8-F1
#
_entry.id   AF-A0A4U1J8B8-F1
#
_cell.length_a   1.000
_cell.length_b   1.000
_cell.length_c   1.000
_cell.angle_alpha   90.00
_cell.angle_beta   90.00
_cell.angle_gamma   90.00
#
_symmetry.space_group_name_H-M   'P 1'
#
loop_
_entity.id
_entity.type
_entity.pdbx_description
1 polymer ?
#
loop_
_entity_poly.entity_id
_entity_poly.type
_entity_poly.pdbx_seq_one_letter_code
_entity_poly.pdbx_strand_id
1 'polypeptide(L)'
;MTDMLSTSARILGTFGLVLFPACVAPVGGSGRPAQSAVHEVNSAELTEAPHFRRALAFTSQRSVLAPASTGDVVSGSPLLPGLDEPVAMPTWPEGMRSSKLPSGLFNPMPEGVIAGYRADTGLDVMGMKKPVYAIASGYVDYAEAGHTLWTGPRDTPYCVRIELDTPIPYGDRKITHIYYAHLSELAHVQPEGKTPRTRIEGGDRIGTSGVANGSWHLHLGFLLDGEVEQSWGTFLLEDEIRKVMGDYRKGARLPKE
;
A
#
# COMPACT_ATOMS: atom_id res chain seq x y z
N MET A 1 -24.02 10.59 -49.16
CA MET A 1 -23.12 11.04 -50.25
C MET A 1 -21.90 11.62 -49.55
N THR A 2 -20.95 10.73 -49.19
CA THR A 2 -19.62 10.56 -49.84
C THR A 2 -18.72 11.79 -49.57
N ASP A 3 -17.55 11.71 -48.94
CA ASP A 3 -16.55 10.65 -48.87
C ASP A 3 -15.70 10.67 -47.60
N MET A 4 -15.28 9.47 -47.21
CA MET A 4 -14.13 9.19 -46.36
C MET A 4 -12.84 9.32 -47.16
N LEU A 5 -11.77 9.87 -46.57
CA LEU A 5 -10.41 9.60 -47.01
C LEU A 5 -9.51 9.17 -45.83
N SER A 6 -9.25 7.88 -45.88
CA SER A 6 -8.25 7.12 -45.14
C SER A 6 -6.84 7.49 -45.62
N THR A 7 -5.89 7.66 -44.69
CA THR A 7 -4.46 7.66 -45.02
C THR A 7 -3.76 6.62 -44.14
N SER A 8 -3.49 5.46 -44.74
CA SER A 8 -2.65 4.40 -44.19
C SER A 8 -1.17 4.75 -44.36
N ALA A 9 -0.43 4.83 -43.25
CA ALA A 9 1.03 4.84 -43.28
C ALA A 9 1.55 3.41 -43.08
N ARG A 10 2.20 2.86 -44.12
CA ARG A 10 2.97 1.62 -44.08
C ARG A 10 4.38 1.94 -43.55
N ILE A 11 4.79 1.30 -42.45
CA ILE A 11 6.20 1.24 -42.05
C ILE A 11 6.72 -0.15 -42.39
N LEU A 12 7.52 -0.22 -43.46
CA LEU A 12 8.42 -1.32 -43.79
C LEU A 12 9.74 -1.04 -43.06
N GLY A 13 10.10 -1.88 -42.09
CA GLY A 13 11.35 -1.82 -41.34
C GLY A 13 12.08 -3.16 -41.41
N THR A 14 13.18 -3.15 -42.14
CA THR A 14 14.03 -4.26 -42.61
C THR A 14 14.66 -5.08 -41.47
N PHE A 15 14.58 -6.41 -41.58
CA PHE A 15 15.34 -7.37 -40.78
C PHE A 15 16.84 -7.29 -41.11
N GLY A 16 17.66 -6.93 -40.14
CA GLY A 16 19.12 -7.06 -40.18
C GLY A 16 19.58 -8.26 -39.37
N LEU A 17 19.82 -9.39 -40.05
CA LEU A 17 20.41 -10.60 -39.49
C LEU A 17 21.94 -10.40 -39.41
N VAL A 18 22.51 -10.30 -38.21
CA VAL A 18 23.97 -10.28 -38.02
C VAL A 18 24.44 -11.70 -37.68
N LEU A 19 25.18 -12.29 -38.62
CA LEU A 19 25.91 -13.55 -38.49
C LEU A 19 27.13 -13.36 -37.57
N PHE A 20 27.23 -14.16 -36.52
CA PHE A 20 28.47 -14.36 -35.77
C PHE A 20 29.25 -15.57 -36.34
N PRO A 21 30.57 -15.48 -36.51
CA PRO A 21 31.37 -16.59 -37.02
C PRO A 21 31.62 -17.65 -35.93
N ALA A 22 31.58 -18.89 -36.37
CA ALA A 22 31.94 -20.09 -35.63
C ALA A 22 33.45 -20.11 -35.32
N CYS A 23 33.81 -20.38 -34.06
CA CYS A 23 35.15 -20.82 -33.68
C CYS A 23 35.14 -22.34 -33.47
N VAL A 24 36.01 -22.99 -34.23
CA VAL A 24 36.30 -24.42 -34.22
C VAL A 24 37.20 -24.76 -33.01
N ALA A 25 36.95 -25.92 -32.42
CA ALA A 25 37.65 -26.52 -31.27
C ALA A 25 39.08 -26.99 -31.59
N PRO A 26 39.85 -27.38 -30.56
CA PRO A 26 40.74 -28.53 -30.67
C PRO A 26 40.31 -29.71 -29.78
N VAL A 27 40.62 -30.87 -30.33
CA VAL A 27 40.40 -32.25 -29.85
C VAL A 27 41.52 -32.68 -28.89
N GLY A 28 41.19 -33.56 -27.94
CA GLY A 28 42.12 -34.47 -27.25
C GLY A 28 41.76 -34.62 -25.76
N GLY A 29 40.96 -35.62 -25.37
CA GLY A 29 41.45 -36.92 -24.86
C GLY A 29 41.54 -36.85 -23.32
N SER A 30 41.15 -37.81 -22.47
CA SER A 30 40.77 -39.22 -22.59
C SER A 30 40.24 -39.69 -21.22
N GLY A 31 39.16 -40.48 -21.22
CA GLY A 31 38.96 -41.60 -20.27
C GLY A 31 38.47 -41.32 -18.83
N ARG A 32 37.19 -41.61 -18.56
CA ARG A 32 36.71 -42.87 -17.93
C ARG A 32 35.20 -42.76 -17.59
N PRO A 33 34.43 -43.85 -17.70
CA PRO A 33 32.99 -43.83 -17.44
C PRO A 33 32.69 -44.22 -15.98
N ALA A 34 31.70 -43.57 -15.38
CA ALA A 34 30.98 -44.13 -14.23
C ALA A 34 29.58 -43.53 -14.09
N GLN A 35 28.61 -44.43 -14.29
CA GLN A 35 27.42 -44.60 -13.47
C GLN A 35 26.28 -43.58 -13.61
N SER A 36 25.29 -44.06 -14.37
CA SER A 36 23.87 -43.78 -14.29
C SER A 36 23.38 -43.76 -12.84
N ALA A 37 22.79 -42.64 -12.44
CA ALA A 37 21.85 -42.58 -11.32
C ALA A 37 20.69 -41.67 -11.75
N VAL A 38 19.69 -42.31 -12.34
CA VAL A 38 18.31 -41.80 -12.41
C VAL A 38 17.84 -41.60 -10.98
N HIS A 39 17.78 -40.35 -10.52
CA HIS A 39 17.02 -40.00 -9.34
C HIS A 39 15.62 -39.58 -9.76
N GLU A 40 14.75 -40.57 -9.59
CA GLU A 40 13.31 -40.50 -9.50
C GLU A 40 12.85 -39.31 -8.66
N VAL A 41 11.98 -38.52 -9.28
CA VAL A 41 11.25 -37.39 -8.70
C VAL A 41 10.29 -37.94 -7.64
N ASN A 42 10.64 -37.79 -6.38
CA ASN A 42 9.67 -37.90 -5.29
C ASN A 42 8.98 -36.55 -5.11
N SER A 43 7.75 -36.49 -5.61
CA SER A 43 6.73 -35.49 -5.30
C SER A 43 6.47 -35.51 -3.79
N ALA A 44 7.20 -34.71 -3.04
CA ALA A 44 6.88 -34.41 -1.65
C ALA A 44 5.66 -33.49 -1.61
N GLU A 45 4.50 -34.12 -1.39
CA GLU A 45 3.49 -33.73 -0.40
C GLU A 45 3.52 -32.25 0.01
N LEU A 46 2.72 -31.44 -0.69
CA LEU A 46 2.28 -30.12 -0.24
C LEU A 46 1.50 -30.32 1.06
N THR A 47 2.18 -30.15 2.18
CA THR A 47 1.58 -30.11 3.50
C THR A 47 0.78 -28.82 3.61
N GLU A 48 -0.53 -28.95 3.70
CA GLU A 48 -1.47 -27.85 3.89
C GLU A 48 -1.06 -27.02 5.12
N ALA A 49 -0.96 -25.70 4.94
CA ALA A 49 -0.74 -24.78 6.03
C ALA A 49 -1.95 -24.79 6.98
N PRO A 50 -1.74 -24.88 8.32
CA PRO A 50 -2.83 -25.04 9.26
C PRO A 50 -3.62 -23.74 9.45
N HIS A 51 -4.93 -23.84 9.24
CA HIS A 51 -6.01 -23.16 9.95
C HIS A 51 -5.72 -21.78 10.59
N PHE A 52 -5.87 -20.70 9.81
CA PHE A 52 -6.24 -19.39 10.36
C PHE A 52 -7.77 -19.35 10.56
N ARG A 53 -8.24 -19.80 11.73
CA ARG A 53 -9.57 -19.45 12.24
C ARG A 53 -9.44 -18.95 13.66
N ARG A 54 -9.36 -17.63 13.82
CA ARG A 54 -9.67 -16.96 15.09
C ARG A 54 -10.59 -15.78 14.80
N ALA A 55 -11.85 -16.09 14.54
CA ALA A 55 -12.93 -15.10 14.60
C ALA A 55 -13.17 -14.79 16.08
N LEU A 56 -12.65 -13.66 16.55
CA LEU A 56 -13.10 -13.08 17.81
C LEU A 56 -14.39 -12.33 17.50
N ALA A 57 -15.51 -12.90 17.92
CA ALA A 57 -16.80 -12.24 17.90
C ALA A 57 -16.76 -11.05 18.87
N PHE A 58 -16.78 -9.84 18.33
CA PHE A 58 -16.93 -8.62 19.12
C PHE A 58 -18.42 -8.40 19.37
N THR A 59 -18.88 -8.68 20.60
CA THR A 59 -20.27 -8.50 21.00
C THR A 59 -20.53 -7.00 21.20
N SER A 60 -21.06 -6.34 20.17
CA SER A 60 -21.57 -4.97 20.24
C SER A 60 -22.81 -4.91 21.14
N GLN A 61 -22.64 -4.55 22.41
CA GLN A 61 -23.75 -4.20 23.30
C GLN A 61 -24.37 -2.87 22.83
N ARG A 62 -25.47 -2.96 22.07
CA ARG A 62 -26.40 -1.84 21.87
C ARG A 62 -27.18 -1.63 23.16
N SER A 63 -26.84 -0.59 23.91
CA SER A 63 -27.70 -0.07 24.96
C SER A 63 -28.76 0.83 24.33
N VAL A 64 -30.00 0.34 24.35
CA VAL A 64 -31.20 1.08 23.95
C VAL A 64 -31.70 1.81 25.19
N LEU A 65 -31.65 3.15 25.18
CA LEU A 65 -32.40 3.97 26.12
C LEU A 65 -33.33 4.89 25.34
N ALA A 66 -34.61 4.82 25.73
CA ALA A 66 -35.75 5.51 25.15
C ALA A 66 -35.81 7.00 25.56
N PRO A 67 -36.71 7.79 24.93
CA PRO A 67 -36.74 9.24 25.04
C PRO A 67 -37.69 9.73 26.13
N ALA A 68 -37.37 10.86 26.77
CA ALA A 68 -38.36 11.79 27.31
C ALA A 68 -37.71 13.12 27.70
N SER A 69 -38.18 14.23 27.12
CA SER A 69 -38.69 15.39 27.87
C SER A 69 -38.90 16.58 26.93
N THR A 70 -40.17 16.93 26.74
CA THR A 70 -40.66 18.20 26.21
C THR A 70 -40.61 19.25 27.31
N GLY A 71 -39.92 20.37 27.09
CA GLY A 71 -39.90 21.51 28.02
C GLY A 71 -39.35 22.78 27.38
N ASP A 72 -40.28 23.68 27.10
CA ASP A 72 -40.23 25.15 27.07
C ASP A 72 -39.18 25.93 26.25
N VAL A 73 -39.75 26.58 25.23
CA VAL A 73 -39.18 27.65 24.40
C VAL A 73 -39.05 28.93 25.23
N VAL A 74 -37.83 29.29 25.62
CA VAL A 74 -37.48 30.66 26.00
C VAL A 74 -36.71 31.29 24.84
N SER A 75 -37.43 32.07 24.05
CA SER A 75 -36.90 32.87 22.95
C SER A 75 -36.18 34.09 23.52
N GLY A 76 -34.85 33.98 23.59
CA GLY A 76 -33.95 35.09 23.86
C GLY A 76 -32.56 34.66 23.45
N SER A 77 -32.17 34.95 22.20
CA SER A 77 -30.81 34.73 21.73
C SER A 77 -29.92 35.89 22.17
N PRO A 78 -29.07 35.74 23.21
CA PRO A 78 -27.95 36.63 23.38
C PRO A 78 -26.99 36.38 22.21
N LEU A 79 -26.77 37.42 21.39
CA LEU A 79 -25.67 37.46 20.43
C LEU A 79 -24.37 37.38 21.26
N LEU A 80 -23.80 36.18 21.38
CA LEU A 80 -22.51 35.96 22.01
C LEU A 80 -21.43 36.54 21.09
N PRO A 81 -20.68 37.59 21.50
CA PRO A 81 -19.58 38.12 20.73
C PRO A 81 -18.41 37.14 20.81
N GLY A 82 -18.01 36.53 19.68
CA GLY A 82 -16.76 35.75 19.57
C GLY A 82 -16.81 34.42 18.80
N LEU A 83 -17.79 34.18 17.93
CA LEU A 83 -17.98 32.88 17.25
C LEU A 83 -17.34 32.73 15.85
N ASP A 84 -16.50 33.65 15.39
CA ASP A 84 -16.09 33.67 13.96
C ASP A 84 -14.59 33.57 13.69
N GLU A 85 -13.74 33.21 14.66
CA GLU A 85 -12.37 32.81 14.30
C GLU A 85 -12.36 31.35 13.82
N PRO A 86 -12.07 31.08 12.53
CA PRO A 86 -12.00 29.72 12.04
C PRO A 86 -10.89 29.00 12.79
N VAL A 87 -11.25 27.91 13.48
CA VAL A 87 -10.27 27.04 14.15
C VAL A 87 -9.30 26.53 13.09
N ALA A 88 -8.05 26.97 13.17
CA ALA A 88 -7.00 26.51 12.26
C ALA A 88 -6.87 24.98 12.39
N MET A 89 -7.05 24.28 11.28
CA MET A 89 -6.95 22.83 11.26
C MET A 89 -5.50 22.40 11.54
N PRO A 90 -5.26 21.37 12.37
CA PRO A 90 -3.91 20.89 12.62
C PRO A 90 -3.32 20.37 11.32
N THR A 91 -2.13 20.87 10.99
CA THR A 91 -1.34 20.45 9.83
C THR A 91 -0.25 19.48 10.28
N TRP A 92 0.00 18.46 9.46
CA TRP A 92 1.16 17.59 9.65
C TRP A 92 2.45 18.43 9.60
N PRO A 93 3.48 18.14 10.41
CA PRO A 93 4.73 18.88 10.36
C PRO A 93 5.34 18.84 8.96
N GLU A 94 5.65 20.01 8.40
CA GLU A 94 6.34 20.10 7.13
C GLU A 94 7.74 19.50 7.24
N GLY A 95 8.13 18.71 6.24
CA GLY A 95 9.43 18.06 6.16
C GLY A 95 9.87 17.82 4.73
N MET A 96 10.96 17.07 4.58
CA MET A 96 11.37 16.57 3.26
C MET A 96 10.23 15.77 2.64
N ARG A 97 9.92 16.07 1.37
CA ARG A 97 8.89 15.36 0.61
C ARG A 97 9.50 14.37 -0.36
N SER A 98 8.85 13.24 -0.55
CA SER A 98 9.28 12.28 -1.56
C SER A 98 8.92 12.72 -2.99
N SER A 99 9.66 12.22 -3.99
CA SER A 99 9.35 12.37 -5.41
C SER A 99 7.99 11.76 -5.78
N LYS A 100 7.41 12.22 -6.89
CA LYS A 100 6.30 11.52 -7.54
C LYS A 100 6.77 10.27 -8.30
N LEU A 101 5.95 9.23 -8.24
CA LEU A 101 6.01 8.04 -9.09
C LEU A 101 5.47 8.37 -10.49
N PRO A 102 5.73 7.52 -11.50
CA PRO A 102 5.16 7.69 -12.85
C PRO A 102 3.63 7.76 -12.88
N SER A 103 2.94 7.14 -11.90
CA SER A 103 1.48 7.24 -11.77
C SER A 103 0.97 8.60 -11.29
N GLY A 104 1.87 9.51 -10.90
CA GLY A 104 1.53 10.82 -10.31
C GLY A 104 1.33 10.80 -8.79
N LEU A 105 1.23 9.60 -8.19
CA LEU A 105 1.25 9.41 -6.74
C LEU A 105 2.65 9.67 -6.16
N PHE A 106 2.75 9.88 -4.85
CA PHE A 106 4.05 10.06 -4.19
C PHE A 106 4.72 8.73 -3.85
N ASN A 107 6.05 8.74 -3.83
CA ASN A 107 6.86 7.56 -3.54
C ASN A 107 6.77 7.23 -2.03
N PRO A 108 6.18 6.09 -1.63
CA PRO A 108 5.98 5.78 -0.23
C PRO A 108 7.27 5.45 0.51
N MET A 109 8.28 4.95 -0.19
CA MET A 109 9.54 4.51 0.41
C MET A 109 10.67 4.53 -0.63
N PRO A 110 11.29 5.70 -0.87
CA PRO A 110 12.35 5.86 -1.85
C PRO A 110 13.45 4.81 -1.75
N GLU A 111 13.90 4.34 -2.93
CA GLU A 111 14.84 3.22 -3.11
C GLU A 111 14.39 1.86 -2.55
N GLY A 112 13.16 1.75 -2.02
CA GLY A 112 12.56 0.49 -1.61
C GLY A 112 12.41 -0.50 -2.77
N VAL A 113 12.40 -1.78 -2.46
CA VAL A 113 12.22 -2.84 -3.46
C VAL A 113 10.83 -3.44 -3.34
N ILE A 114 10.06 -3.37 -4.42
CA ILE A 114 8.73 -3.95 -4.51
C ILE A 114 8.80 -5.45 -4.27
N ALA A 115 8.11 -5.92 -3.24
CA ALA A 115 8.00 -7.32 -2.85
C ALA A 115 6.54 -7.65 -2.58
N GLY A 116 6.27 -8.65 -1.75
CA GLY A 116 4.91 -9.06 -1.39
C GLY A 116 4.51 -10.41 -1.96
N TYR A 117 3.55 -11.02 -1.29
CA TYR A 117 2.95 -12.29 -1.65
C TYR A 117 1.51 -12.05 -2.12
N ARG A 118 1.05 -12.84 -3.10
CA ARG A 118 -0.24 -12.59 -3.76
C ARG A 118 -1.44 -12.68 -2.80
N ALA A 119 -1.30 -13.40 -1.70
CA ALA A 119 -2.35 -13.54 -0.70
C ALA A 119 -2.30 -12.46 0.39
N ASP A 120 -1.32 -11.55 0.34
CA ASP A 120 -1.24 -10.45 1.29
C ASP A 120 -2.34 -9.42 0.97
N THR A 121 -2.88 -8.81 2.01
CA THR A 121 -3.93 -7.78 1.87
C THR A 121 -3.35 -6.40 1.58
N GLY A 122 -2.27 -6.38 0.80
CA GLY A 122 -1.48 -5.21 0.51
C GLY A 122 -0.21 -5.54 -0.27
N LEU A 123 0.67 -4.55 -0.35
CA LEU A 123 1.95 -4.62 -1.04
C LEU A 123 3.08 -4.39 -0.04
N ASP A 124 4.08 -5.27 -0.07
CA ASP A 124 5.31 -5.03 0.70
C ASP A 124 6.33 -4.27 -0.13
N VAL A 125 6.98 -3.30 0.49
CA VAL A 125 8.16 -2.63 -0.06
C VAL A 125 9.32 -2.87 0.90
N MET A 126 10.32 -3.62 0.45
CA MET A 126 11.48 -4.03 1.26
C MET A 126 12.48 -2.88 1.40
N GLY A 127 13.00 -2.71 2.61
CA GLY A 127 13.99 -1.68 2.90
C GLY A 127 14.27 -1.57 4.40
N MET A 128 15.55 -1.61 4.78
CA MET A 128 15.97 -1.50 6.17
C MET A 128 15.95 -0.04 6.63
N LYS A 129 15.09 0.28 7.61
CA LYS A 129 14.99 1.60 8.25
C LYS A 129 14.87 2.75 7.26
N LYS A 130 14.07 2.56 6.20
CA LYS A 130 13.86 3.57 5.17
C LYS A 130 12.80 4.58 5.64
N PRO A 131 12.93 5.86 5.29
CA PRO A 131 11.87 6.82 5.55
C PRO A 131 10.61 6.46 4.77
N VAL A 132 9.45 6.62 5.39
CA VAL A 132 8.14 6.33 4.80
C VAL A 132 7.34 7.62 4.66
N TYR A 133 6.68 7.78 3.51
CA TYR A 133 5.97 8.99 3.11
C TYR A 133 4.53 8.68 2.70
N ALA A 134 3.64 9.66 2.86
CA ALA A 134 2.26 9.56 2.41
C ALA A 134 2.20 9.52 0.87
N ILE A 135 1.47 8.57 0.30
CA ILE A 135 1.30 8.41 -1.15
C ILE A 135 0.42 9.51 -1.76
N ALA A 136 -0.53 10.03 -0.98
CA ALA A 136 -1.49 11.04 -1.39
C ALA A 136 -1.93 11.88 -0.19
N SER A 137 -2.47 13.08 -0.47
CA SER A 137 -3.00 13.99 0.56
C SER A 137 -4.30 13.46 1.15
N GLY A 138 -4.54 13.81 2.41
CA GLY A 138 -5.74 13.38 3.12
C GLY A 138 -5.77 13.80 4.58
N TYR A 139 -6.67 13.16 5.33
CA TYR A 139 -6.77 13.29 6.77
C TYR A 139 -6.33 12.00 7.43
N VAL A 140 -5.45 12.13 8.41
CA VAL A 140 -5.01 10.98 9.21
C VAL A 140 -6.19 10.53 10.06
N ASP A 141 -6.56 9.26 9.97
CA ASP A 141 -7.52 8.62 10.90
C ASP A 141 -6.80 8.32 12.21
N TYR A 142 -5.68 7.61 12.09
CA TYR A 142 -4.75 7.32 13.17
C TYR A 142 -3.31 7.24 12.66
N ALA A 143 -2.39 7.47 13.58
CA ALA A 143 -0.96 7.22 13.51
C ALA A 143 -0.53 6.79 14.91
N GLU A 144 -0.62 5.50 15.21
CA GLU A 144 -0.38 4.94 16.54
C GLU A 144 -0.01 3.44 16.48
N ALA A 145 0.26 2.82 17.63
CA ALA A 145 0.55 1.40 17.72
C ALA A 145 -0.73 0.55 17.62
N GLY A 146 -0.64 -0.61 16.98
CA GLY A 146 -1.75 -1.54 16.81
C GLY A 146 -2.29 -1.56 15.38
N HIS A 147 -3.59 -1.84 15.22
CA HIS A 147 -4.30 -1.76 13.93
C HIS A 147 -3.76 -2.64 12.80
N THR A 148 -3.01 -3.69 13.13
CA THR A 148 -2.54 -4.71 12.17
C THR A 148 -2.93 -6.10 12.65
N LEU A 149 -3.36 -6.95 11.71
CA LEU A 149 -3.65 -8.36 11.99
C LEU A 149 -2.36 -9.19 12.06
N TRP A 150 -1.28 -8.74 11.42
CA TRP A 150 0.01 -9.43 11.40
C TRP A 150 0.87 -8.95 12.55
N THR A 151 0.67 -9.60 13.69
CA THR A 151 1.48 -9.36 14.88
C THR A 151 2.20 -10.64 15.28
N GLY A 152 3.51 -10.54 15.41
CA GLY A 152 4.39 -11.61 15.85
C GLY A 152 5.46 -11.08 16.80
N PRO A 153 6.20 -11.99 17.46
CA PRO A 153 7.34 -11.60 18.27
C PRO A 153 8.35 -10.81 17.42
N ARG A 154 8.73 -9.60 17.88
CA ARG A 154 9.65 -8.66 17.23
C ARG A 154 9.08 -7.85 16.07
N ASP A 155 7.80 -8.02 15.75
CA ASP A 155 7.16 -7.14 14.76
C ASP A 155 7.00 -5.73 15.35
N THR A 156 7.23 -4.72 14.53
CA THR A 156 7.09 -3.33 14.92
C THR A 156 5.63 -2.90 14.87
N PRO A 157 5.12 -2.17 15.87
CA PRO A 157 3.67 -2.10 16.11
C PRO A 157 2.98 -0.93 15.41
N TYR A 158 3.71 0.04 14.87
CA TYR A 158 3.11 1.31 14.47
C TYR A 158 2.46 1.20 13.09
N CYS A 159 1.27 1.80 12.99
CA CYS A 159 0.50 1.89 11.76
C CYS A 159 -0.03 3.32 11.55
N VAL A 160 -0.30 3.65 10.29
CA VAL A 160 -0.95 4.90 9.88
C VAL A 160 -2.08 4.56 8.91
N ARG A 161 -3.25 5.19 9.07
CA ARG A 161 -4.32 5.18 8.06
C ARG A 161 -4.71 6.60 7.70
N ILE A 162 -4.83 6.85 6.41
CA ILE A 162 -5.17 8.15 5.83
C ILE A 162 -6.45 7.99 5.01
N GLU A 163 -7.48 8.77 5.31
CA GLU A 163 -8.61 9.02 4.43
C GLU A 163 -8.20 10.05 3.36
N LEU A 164 -8.36 9.71 2.08
CA LEU A 164 -7.87 10.54 0.98
C LEU A 164 -8.75 11.77 0.75
N ASP A 165 -8.13 12.92 0.54
CA ASP A 165 -8.83 14.17 0.13
C ASP A 165 -9.58 13.96 -1.19
N THR A 166 -8.96 13.23 -2.11
CA THR A 166 -9.53 12.85 -3.40
C THR A 166 -9.36 11.34 -3.59
N PRO A 167 -10.46 10.57 -3.61
CA PRO A 167 -10.38 9.15 -3.88
C PRO A 167 -9.71 8.84 -5.22
N ILE A 168 -8.86 7.82 -5.26
CA ILE A 168 -8.16 7.39 -6.47
C ILE A 168 -9.07 6.42 -7.24
N PRO A 169 -9.42 6.69 -8.51
CA PRO A 169 -10.25 5.78 -9.30
C PRO A 169 -9.60 4.41 -9.50
N TYR A 170 -10.37 3.34 -9.38
CA TYR A 170 -9.95 1.97 -9.65
C TYR A 170 -11.09 1.13 -10.26
N GLY A 171 -11.18 1.10 -11.58
CA GLY A 171 -12.32 0.51 -12.28
C GLY A 171 -13.63 1.22 -11.92
N ASP A 172 -14.65 0.45 -11.53
CA ASP A 172 -15.93 0.97 -11.04
C ASP A 172 -15.92 1.32 -9.54
N ARG A 173 -14.76 1.17 -8.89
CA ARG A 173 -14.53 1.41 -7.47
C ARG A 173 -13.55 2.56 -7.27
N LYS A 174 -13.35 2.95 -6.01
CA LYS A 174 -12.39 3.99 -5.65
C LYS A 174 -11.59 3.59 -4.41
N ILE A 175 -10.30 3.89 -4.42
CA ILE A 175 -9.45 3.82 -3.23
C ILE A 175 -9.74 5.07 -2.41
N THR A 176 -10.21 4.88 -1.18
CA THR A 176 -10.58 5.98 -0.27
C THR A 176 -9.65 6.08 0.92
N HIS A 177 -8.99 4.99 1.30
CA HIS A 177 -8.02 5.00 2.39
C HIS A 177 -6.72 4.31 1.98
N ILE A 178 -5.62 4.79 2.55
CA ILE A 178 -4.32 4.13 2.45
C ILE A 178 -3.84 3.79 3.85
N TYR A 179 -3.42 2.55 4.03
CA TYR A 179 -2.95 1.97 5.27
C TYR A 179 -1.46 1.63 5.15
N TYR A 180 -0.70 1.98 6.19
CA TYR A 180 0.74 1.74 6.30
C TYR A 180 0.99 0.96 7.58
N ALA A 181 1.61 -0.20 7.48
CA ALA A 181 1.88 -1.08 8.61
C ALA A 181 3.37 -1.33 8.83
N HIS A 182 3.66 -1.89 10.00
CA HIS A 182 4.98 -2.33 10.42
C HIS A 182 6.00 -1.18 10.43
N LEU A 183 5.58 0.01 10.89
CA LEU A 183 6.49 1.13 11.10
C LEU A 183 7.25 0.93 12.42
N SER A 184 8.55 1.24 12.42
CA SER A 184 9.36 1.24 13.65
C SER A 184 9.25 2.55 14.42
N GLU A 185 8.84 3.62 13.74
CA GLU A 185 8.77 4.98 14.25
C GLU A 185 7.70 5.76 13.49
N LEU A 186 6.95 6.59 14.21
CA LEU A 186 5.99 7.54 13.66
C LEU A 186 6.60 8.94 13.65
N ALA A 187 6.43 9.68 12.56
CA ALA A 187 6.84 11.09 12.49
C ALA A 187 5.95 11.97 13.40
N HIS A 188 4.68 11.61 13.55
CA HIS A 188 3.75 12.23 14.49
C HIS A 188 2.74 11.19 14.96
N VAL A 189 2.28 11.33 16.21
CA VAL A 189 1.31 10.42 16.83
C VAL A 189 -0.08 11.06 16.79
N GLN A 190 -1.06 10.32 16.30
CA GLN A 190 -2.47 10.67 16.38
C GLN A 190 -3.29 9.43 16.75
N PRO A 191 -4.03 9.44 17.87
CA PRO A 191 -4.93 8.34 18.18
C PRO A 191 -6.14 8.31 17.26
N GLU A 192 -6.70 7.12 17.07
CA GLU A 192 -7.98 6.97 16.34
C GLU A 192 -9.09 7.79 17.02
N GLY A 193 -9.92 8.45 16.20
CA GLY A 193 -11.03 9.27 16.68
C GLY A 193 -10.65 10.69 17.17
N LYS A 194 -9.36 11.08 17.09
CA LYS A 194 -8.95 12.46 17.41
C LYS A 194 -9.71 13.48 16.56
N THR A 195 -10.22 14.53 17.22
CA THR A 195 -10.88 15.68 16.58
C THR A 195 -10.24 16.99 17.06
N PRO A 196 -9.86 17.91 16.15
CA PRO A 196 -9.84 17.76 14.69
C PRO A 196 -8.77 16.75 14.23
N ARG A 197 -9.03 16.08 13.10
CA ARG A 197 -8.05 15.21 12.43
C ARG A 197 -6.94 16.05 11.80
N THR A 198 -5.72 15.54 11.85
CA THR A 198 -4.56 16.19 11.23
C THR A 198 -4.59 15.98 9.72
N ARG A 199 -4.51 17.08 8.95
CA ARG A 199 -4.37 16.99 7.50
C ARG A 199 -2.92 16.75 7.13
N ILE A 200 -2.69 15.87 6.16
CA ILE A 200 -1.37 15.51 5.64
C ILE A 200 -1.33 15.70 4.12
N GLU A 201 -0.20 16.17 3.59
CA GLU A 201 0.00 16.27 2.15
C GLU A 201 0.69 15.03 1.59
N GLY A 202 0.37 14.70 0.34
CA GLY A 202 1.11 13.70 -0.42
C GLY A 202 2.61 14.05 -0.45
N GLY A 203 3.42 13.03 -0.16
CA GLY A 203 4.87 13.14 -0.07
C GLY A 203 5.37 13.51 1.32
N ASP A 204 4.54 13.90 2.28
CA ASP A 204 5.00 14.20 3.65
C ASP A 204 5.49 12.92 4.35
N ARG A 205 6.55 13.04 5.17
CA ARG A 205 7.09 11.91 5.93
C ARG A 205 6.14 11.51 7.04
N ILE A 206 5.77 10.23 7.09
CA ILE A 206 4.90 9.64 8.12
C ILE A 206 5.64 8.77 9.13
N GLY A 207 6.84 8.30 8.80
CA GLY A 207 7.60 7.46 9.73
C GLY A 207 8.85 6.83 9.14
N THR A 208 9.19 5.68 9.71
CA THR A 208 10.32 4.84 9.31
C THR A 208 9.86 3.39 9.19
N SER A 209 10.24 2.71 8.10
CA SER A 209 9.90 1.30 7.88
C SER A 209 10.48 0.45 9.00
N GLY A 210 9.72 -0.55 9.42
CA GLY A 210 10.07 -1.42 10.53
C GLY A 210 10.22 -2.87 10.08
N VAL A 211 9.88 -3.78 11.00
CA VAL A 211 10.10 -5.22 10.85
C VAL A 211 8.77 -5.93 11.00
N ALA A 212 8.49 -6.85 10.09
CA ALA A 212 7.48 -7.88 10.29
C ALA A 212 7.94 -9.20 9.68
N ASN A 213 7.54 -10.32 10.29
CA ASN A 213 7.93 -11.67 9.84
C ASN A 213 9.45 -11.81 9.63
N GLY A 214 10.24 -11.18 10.52
CA GLY A 214 11.70 -11.20 10.49
C GLY A 214 12.36 -10.38 9.38
N SER A 215 11.60 -9.60 8.60
CA SER A 215 12.09 -8.85 7.45
C SER A 215 11.78 -7.36 7.56
N TRP A 216 12.73 -6.51 7.15
CA TRP A 216 12.51 -5.07 7.10
C TRP A 216 11.72 -4.67 5.86
N HIS A 217 10.51 -4.18 6.06
CA HIS A 217 9.64 -3.71 4.98
C HIS A 217 8.59 -2.73 5.49
N LEU A 218 7.98 -2.03 4.56
CA LEU A 218 6.71 -1.35 4.70
C LEU A 218 5.63 -2.26 4.13
N HIS A 219 4.53 -2.48 4.86
CA HIS A 219 3.32 -3.06 4.27
C HIS A 219 2.33 -1.94 3.94
N LEU A 220 1.83 -1.94 2.71
CA LEU A 220 1.01 -0.88 2.14
C LEU A 220 -0.34 -1.44 1.67
N GLY A 221 -1.43 -1.05 2.33
CA GLY A 221 -2.80 -1.46 2.00
C GLY A 221 -3.60 -0.34 1.35
N PHE A 222 -4.39 -0.65 0.32
CA PHE A 222 -5.28 0.29 -0.37
C PHE A 222 -6.71 -0.16 -0.14
N LEU A 223 -7.50 0.60 0.61
CA LEU A 223 -8.87 0.26 0.99
C LEU A 223 -9.89 1.00 0.13
N LEU A 224 -11.01 0.34 -0.14
CA LEU A 224 -11.95 0.71 -1.18
C LEU A 224 -13.28 1.23 -0.61
N ASP A 225 -13.86 2.21 -1.29
CA ASP A 225 -15.25 2.66 -1.15
C ASP A 225 -15.70 3.05 0.26
N GLY A 226 -14.79 3.58 1.06
CA GLY A 226 -15.05 4.02 2.44
C GLY A 226 -14.85 2.91 3.48
N GLU A 227 -14.51 1.70 3.05
CA GLU A 227 -14.17 0.62 3.96
C GLU A 227 -12.83 0.90 4.66
N VAL A 228 -12.80 0.59 5.95
CA VAL A 228 -11.64 0.77 6.83
C VAL A 228 -11.14 -0.54 7.44
N GLU A 229 -11.90 -1.61 7.22
CA GLU A 229 -11.61 -2.98 7.63
C GLU A 229 -10.95 -3.76 6.48
N GLN A 230 -10.08 -4.71 6.81
CA GLN A 230 -9.38 -5.56 5.84
C GLN A 230 -10.14 -6.88 5.60
N SER A 231 -11.42 -6.77 5.23
CA SER A 231 -12.25 -7.90 4.85
C SER A 231 -12.07 -8.26 3.38
N TRP A 232 -12.29 -9.53 2.99
CA TRP A 232 -12.09 -9.94 1.61
C TRP A 232 -12.94 -9.09 0.65
N GLY A 233 -12.29 -8.49 -0.35
CA GLY A 233 -12.92 -7.61 -1.32
C GLY A 233 -13.05 -6.14 -0.89
N THR A 234 -12.53 -5.72 0.27
CA THR A 234 -12.51 -4.29 0.67
C THR A 234 -11.17 -3.61 0.41
N PHE A 235 -10.18 -4.34 -0.09
CA PHE A 235 -8.84 -3.86 -0.36
C PHE A 235 -8.31 -4.36 -1.71
N LEU A 236 -7.26 -3.71 -2.20
CA LEU A 236 -6.51 -4.17 -3.37
C LEU A 236 -5.43 -5.20 -2.99
N LEU A 237 -5.28 -6.20 -3.84
CA LEU A 237 -4.19 -7.18 -3.73
C LEU A 237 -2.85 -6.59 -4.18
N GLU A 238 -1.76 -7.29 -3.83
CA GLU A 238 -0.38 -6.94 -4.17
C GLU A 238 -0.20 -6.50 -5.63
N ASP A 239 -0.74 -7.26 -6.59
CA ASP A 239 -0.56 -7.01 -8.02
C ASP A 239 -1.41 -5.84 -8.54
N GLU A 240 -2.53 -5.56 -7.88
CA GLU A 240 -3.40 -4.43 -8.17
C GLU A 240 -2.78 -3.13 -7.67
N ILE A 241 -2.21 -3.12 -6.46
CA ILE A 241 -1.49 -1.96 -5.92
C ILE A 241 -0.28 -1.62 -6.81
N ARG A 242 0.46 -2.62 -7.29
CA ARG A 242 1.57 -2.38 -8.23
C ARG A 242 1.15 -1.68 -9.51
N LYS A 243 -0.03 -2.01 -10.06
CA LYS A 243 -0.60 -1.33 -11.23
C LYS A 243 -0.90 0.14 -10.91
N VAL A 244 -1.59 0.39 -9.80
CA VAL A 244 -1.94 1.74 -9.35
C VAL A 244 -0.69 2.61 -9.10
N MET A 245 0.40 2.02 -8.60
CA MET A 245 1.66 2.72 -8.37
C MET A 245 2.49 3.00 -9.63
N GLY A 246 2.06 2.54 -10.82
CA GLY A 246 2.75 2.76 -12.09
C GLY A 246 3.30 1.47 -12.71
N ASP A 247 2.52 0.39 -12.67
CA ASP A 247 2.83 -0.91 -13.28
C ASP A 247 4.18 -1.52 -12.86
N TYR A 248 4.55 -1.36 -11.59
CA TYR A 248 5.79 -1.93 -11.09
C TYR A 248 5.80 -3.47 -11.17
N ARG A 249 6.97 -4.03 -11.47
CA ARG A 249 7.21 -5.48 -11.39
C ARG A 249 7.69 -5.84 -9.98
N LYS A 250 7.39 -7.05 -9.53
CA LYS A 250 8.02 -7.61 -8.33
C LYS A 250 9.55 -7.59 -8.49
N GLY A 251 10.25 -7.15 -7.45
CA GLY A 251 11.70 -6.93 -7.46
C GLY A 251 12.14 -5.59 -8.04
N ALA A 252 11.23 -4.78 -8.59
CA ALA A 252 11.58 -3.44 -9.07
C ALA A 252 11.96 -2.53 -7.89
N ARG A 253 12.93 -1.65 -8.12
CA ARG A 253 13.33 -0.63 -7.15
C ARG A 253 12.57 0.66 -7.43
N LEU A 254 11.98 1.24 -6.39
CA LEU A 254 11.38 2.57 -6.45
C LEU A 254 12.44 3.63 -6.72
N PRO A 255 12.09 4.73 -7.41
CA PRO A 255 13.04 5.79 -7.72
C PRO A 255 13.64 6.40 -6.45
N LYS A 256 14.78 7.07 -6.64
CA LYS A 256 15.35 7.95 -5.62
C LYS A 256 14.46 9.19 -5.45
N GLU A 257 14.59 9.83 -4.28
CA GLU A 257 13.95 11.13 -3.96
C GLU A 257 14.12 12.18 -5.05
#